data_AF-A0A3N5ITB0-F1
#
_entry.id   AF-A0A3N5ITB0-F1
#
_cell.length_a   1.000
_cell.length_b   1.000
_cell.length_c   1.000
_cell.angle_alpha   90.00
_cell.angle_beta   90.00
_cell.angle_gamma   90.00
#
_symmetry.space_group_name_H-M   'P 1'
#
loop_
_entity.id
_entity.type
_entity.pdbx_description
1 polymer ?
#
loop_
_entity_poly.entity_id
_entity_poly.type
_entity_poly.pdbx_seq_one_letter_code
_entity_poly.pdbx_strand_id
1 'polypeptide(L)'
;MDGPRVAFSHRFKACPGVVLIPPRPNFSDFSPEEKDLIRIAEKIYYPTPLYVDVFLTLGKKIFPSRETYVYSGDKIKQTVLFQLLRIPHPLTRFYFGRQKERILAEFPFPFVAKIPGGPPWGRGFS
;
A
#
# COMPACT_ATOMS: atom_id res chain seq x y z
N MET A 1 -3.39 17.02 26.26
CA MET A 1 -3.39 15.54 26.37
C MET A 1 -3.41 14.99 24.97
N ASP A 2 -2.47 14.12 24.64
CA ASP A 2 -2.43 13.48 23.32
C ASP A 2 -3.63 12.55 23.17
N GLY A 3 -4.32 12.60 22.03
CA GLY A 3 -5.45 11.72 21.72
C GLY A 3 -5.01 10.27 21.56
N PRO A 4 -5.94 9.29 21.59
CA PRO A 4 -5.58 7.89 21.45
C PRO A 4 -4.93 7.60 20.11
N ARG A 5 -4.04 6.61 20.10
CA ARG A 5 -3.46 6.05 18.88
C ARG A 5 -4.27 4.83 18.49
N VAL A 6 -4.73 4.78 17.25
CA VAL A 6 -5.60 3.69 16.75
C VAL A 6 -4.85 2.89 15.70
N ALA A 7 -4.98 1.57 15.69
CA ALA A 7 -4.43 0.71 14.63
C ALA A 7 -5.50 -0.20 14.03
N PHE A 8 -5.41 -0.44 12.73
CA PHE A 8 -6.26 -1.43 12.01
C PHE A 8 -5.53 -2.75 11.71
N SER A 9 -4.32 -2.94 12.25
CA SER A 9 -3.50 -4.13 12.01
C SER A 9 -3.16 -4.85 13.30
N HIS A 10 -3.38 -6.18 13.32
CA HIS A 10 -3.00 -7.06 14.43
C HIS A 10 -1.52 -7.00 14.81
N ARG A 11 -0.65 -6.48 13.93
CA ARG A 11 0.77 -6.22 14.24
C ARG A 11 0.97 -5.33 15.47
N PHE A 12 -0.04 -4.55 15.84
CA PHE A 12 -0.01 -3.65 17.00
C PHE A 12 -0.62 -4.24 18.26
N LYS A 13 -1.07 -5.51 18.25
CA LYS A 13 -1.70 -6.13 19.43
C LYS A 13 -0.82 -6.10 20.68
N ALA A 14 0.50 -6.15 20.52
CA ALA A 14 1.47 -6.10 21.61
C ALA A 14 2.01 -4.68 21.90
N CYS A 15 1.54 -3.65 21.19
CA CYS A 15 2.06 -2.28 21.32
C CYS A 15 1.28 -1.51 22.41
N PRO A 16 1.92 -1.14 23.54
CA PRO A 16 1.25 -0.39 24.59
C PRO A 16 0.80 0.98 24.11
N GLY A 17 -0.40 1.41 24.52
CA GLY A 17 -0.94 2.73 24.17
C GLY A 17 -1.48 2.85 22.75
N VAL A 18 -1.66 1.73 22.03
CA VAL A 18 -2.34 1.68 20.73
C VAL A 18 -3.62 0.85 20.87
N VAL A 19 -4.76 1.44 20.52
CA VAL A 19 -6.06 0.79 20.50
C VAL A 19 -6.22 0.08 19.15
N LEU A 20 -6.36 -1.24 19.18
CA LEU A 20 -6.62 -2.04 17.99
C LEU A 20 -8.12 -2.00 17.65
N ILE A 21 -8.46 -1.55 16.45
CA ILE A 21 -9.82 -1.60 15.92
C ILE A 21 -9.80 -2.52 14.69
N PRO A 22 -10.60 -3.61 14.67
CA PRO A 22 -10.70 -4.48 13.51
C PRO A 22 -11.16 -3.71 12.26
N PRO A 23 -10.54 -3.91 11.10
CA PRO A 23 -10.96 -3.25 9.87
C PRO A 23 -12.35 -3.72 9.46
N ARG A 24 -13.20 -2.79 9.02
CA ARG A 24 -14.54 -3.06 8.50
C ARG A 24 -14.74 -2.41 7.13
N PRO A 25 -15.40 -3.08 6.19
CA PRO A 25 -15.64 -2.53 4.85
C PRO A 25 -16.55 -1.29 4.89
N ASN A 26 -17.54 -1.26 5.79
CA ASN A 26 -18.44 -0.13 5.93
C ASN A 26 -18.18 0.60 7.25
N PHE A 27 -18.22 1.94 7.21
CA PHE A 27 -18.04 2.75 8.42
C PHE A 27 -19.23 2.61 9.38
N SER A 28 -20.41 2.23 8.88
CA SER A 28 -21.60 1.94 9.68
C SER A 28 -21.39 0.80 10.67
N ASP A 29 -20.55 -0.17 10.33
CA ASP A 29 -20.41 -1.45 11.03
C ASP A 29 -19.53 -1.34 12.28
N PHE A 30 -18.84 -0.20 12.47
CA PHE A 30 -18.13 0.11 13.72
C PHE A 30 -19.10 0.43 14.84
N SER A 31 -18.78 0.00 16.07
CA SER A 31 -19.54 0.38 17.26
C SER A 31 -19.46 1.89 17.50
N PRO A 32 -20.39 2.48 18.27
CA PRO A 32 -20.31 3.89 18.65
C PRO A 32 -18.95 4.26 19.27
N GLU A 33 -18.42 3.40 20.14
CA GLU A 33 -17.15 3.60 20.85
C GLU A 33 -15.96 3.57 19.87
N GLU A 34 -15.95 2.64 18.91
CA GLU A 34 -14.92 2.57 17.88
C GLU A 34 -14.96 3.81 16.97
N LYS A 35 -16.16 4.26 16.58
CA LYS A 35 -16.33 5.49 15.79
C LYS A 35 -15.78 6.71 16.54
N ASP A 36 -16.06 6.81 17.83
CA ASP A 36 -15.55 7.90 18.66
C ASP A 36 -14.04 7.84 18.80
N LEU A 37 -13.46 6.66 19.05
CA LEU A 37 -12.01 6.47 19.06
C LEU A 37 -11.35 6.91 17.75
N ILE A 38 -11.92 6.54 16.60
CA ILE A 38 -11.43 6.97 15.28
C ILE A 38 -11.53 8.51 15.14
N ARG A 39 -12.64 9.11 15.59
CA ARG A 39 -12.85 10.57 15.54
C ARG A 39 -11.86 11.34 16.40
N ILE A 40 -11.55 10.86 17.60
CA ILE A 40 -10.63 11.54 18.52
C ILE A 40 -9.17 11.11 18.36
N ALA A 41 -8.90 10.09 17.52
CA ALA A 41 -7.55 9.58 17.31
C ALA A 41 -6.61 10.69 16.85
N GLU A 42 -5.46 10.79 17.52
CA GLU A 42 -4.39 11.70 17.10
C GLU A 42 -3.66 11.15 15.87
N LYS A 43 -3.47 9.82 15.85
CA LYS A 43 -2.75 9.11 14.80
C LYS A 43 -3.36 7.74 14.54
N ILE A 44 -3.48 7.40 13.26
CA ILE A 44 -4.05 6.13 12.78
C ILE A 44 -2.94 5.30 12.11
N TYR A 45 -2.75 4.08 12.60
CA TYR A 45 -1.75 3.13 12.16
C TYR A 45 -2.37 2.05 11.27
N TYR A 46 -1.72 1.80 10.14
CA TYR A 46 -2.07 0.86 9.10
C TYR A 46 -3.56 0.91 8.72
N PRO A 47 -4.13 2.09 8.38
CA PRO A 47 -5.49 2.15 7.87
C PRO A 47 -5.66 1.22 6.66
N THR A 48 -6.87 0.73 6.44
CA THR A 48 -7.15 0.01 5.19
C THR A 48 -7.08 0.99 4.01
N PRO A 49 -6.72 0.53 2.80
CA PRO A 49 -6.62 1.40 1.62
C PRO A 49 -7.88 2.25 1.39
N LEU A 50 -9.06 1.71 1.70
CA LEU A 50 -10.34 2.40 1.60
C LEU A 50 -10.41 3.69 2.43
N TYR A 51 -9.81 3.70 3.63
CA TYR A 51 -9.92 4.84 4.54
C TYR A 51 -8.71 5.78 4.53
N VAL A 52 -7.65 5.48 3.77
CA VAL A 52 -6.42 6.31 3.72
C VAL A 52 -6.76 7.76 3.37
N ASP A 53 -7.41 7.98 2.22
CA ASP A 53 -7.71 9.31 1.72
C ASP A 53 -8.81 9.99 2.57
N VAL A 54 -9.74 9.21 3.12
CA VAL A 54 -10.77 9.71 4.04
C VAL A 54 -10.14 10.29 5.30
N PHE A 55 -9.24 9.54 5.96
CA PHE A 55 -8.60 10.00 7.19
C PHE A 55 -7.67 11.19 6.95
N LEU A 56 -6.93 11.21 5.86
CA LEU A 56 -6.10 12.35 5.49
C LEU A 56 -6.93 13.61 5.24
N THR A 57 -8.08 13.47 4.56
CA THR A 57 -9.02 14.59 4.32
C THR A 57 -9.58 15.14 5.63
N LEU A 58 -9.78 14.28 6.64
CA LEU A 58 -10.15 14.68 8.01
C LEU A 58 -9.00 15.29 8.81
N GLY A 59 -7.83 15.52 8.20
CA GLY A 59 -6.65 16.08 8.85
C GLY A 59 -5.95 15.11 9.82
N LYS A 60 -6.27 13.81 9.75
CA LYS A 60 -5.64 12.80 10.61
C LYS A 60 -4.22 12.50 10.14
N LYS A 61 -3.32 12.34 11.10
CA LYS A 61 -1.99 11.78 10.84
C LYS A 61 -2.14 10.26 10.66
N ILE A 62 -1.55 9.72 9.60
CA ILE A 62 -1.53 8.28 9.37
C ILE A 62 -0.11 7.73 9.32
N PHE A 63 0.04 6.44 9.57
CA PHE A 63 1.25 5.67 9.25
C PHE A 63 0.86 4.29 8.74
N PRO A 64 1.43 3.76 7.65
CA PRO A 64 2.40 4.41 6.79
C PRO A 64 1.79 5.57 5.98
N SER A 65 2.63 6.33 5.29
CA SER A 65 2.20 7.48 4.47
C SER A 65 1.26 7.08 3.33
N ARG A 66 0.51 8.06 2.79
CA ARG A 66 -0.36 7.86 1.61
C ARG A 66 0.40 7.24 0.45
N GLU A 67 1.60 7.73 0.21
CA GLU A 67 2.49 7.33 -0.87
C GLU A 67 2.83 5.84 -0.76
N THR A 68 3.03 5.34 0.47
CA THR A 68 3.26 3.91 0.70
C THR A 68 2.11 3.06 0.14
N TYR A 69 0.86 3.49 0.29
CA TYR A 69 -0.30 2.79 -0.28
C TYR A 69 -0.39 2.93 -1.81
N VAL A 70 0.01 4.08 -2.35
CA VAL A 70 0.01 4.32 -3.81
C VAL A 70 1.05 3.45 -4.53
N TYR A 71 2.22 3.27 -3.94
CA TYR A 71 3.34 2.57 -4.57
C TYR A 71 3.48 1.10 -4.14
N SER A 72 2.98 0.70 -2.98
CA SER A 72 3.12 -0.68 -2.50
C SER A 72 2.36 -1.65 -3.41
N GLY A 73 3.08 -2.60 -4.03
CA GLY A 73 2.51 -3.61 -4.92
C GLY A 73 2.34 -3.17 -6.38
N ASP A 74 2.42 -1.86 -6.67
CA ASP A 74 2.34 -1.31 -8.02
C ASP A 74 3.74 -1.21 -8.64
N LYS A 75 4.19 -2.31 -9.26
CA LYS A 75 5.51 -2.41 -9.91
C LYS A 75 5.70 -1.39 -11.02
N ILE A 76 4.62 -0.93 -11.66
CA ILE A 76 4.67 0.08 -12.72
C ILE A 76 5.06 1.43 -12.10
N LYS A 77 4.28 1.88 -11.10
CA LYS A 77 4.58 3.16 -10.43
C LYS A 77 5.94 3.16 -9.73
N GLN A 78 6.35 2.05 -9.12
CA GLN A 78 7.68 1.92 -8.51
C GLN A 78 8.80 2.10 -9.54
N THR A 79 8.72 1.42 -10.68
CA THR A 79 9.74 1.50 -11.74
C THR A 79 9.81 2.91 -12.32
N VAL A 80 8.67 3.52 -12.60
CA VAL A 80 8.60 4.90 -13.10
C VAL A 80 9.23 5.87 -12.10
N LEU A 81 8.97 5.72 -10.79
CA LEU A 81 9.57 6.55 -9.75
C LEU A 81 11.10 6.41 -9.72
N PHE A 82 11.63 5.18 -9.82
CA PHE A 82 13.08 4.96 -9.84
C PHE A 82 13.75 5.57 -11.07
N GLN A 83 13.11 5.49 -12.24
CA GLN A 83 13.60 6.13 -13.46
C GLN A 83 13.65 7.65 -13.33
N LEU A 84 12.58 8.26 -12.81
CA LEU A 84 12.51 9.72 -12.60
C LEU A 84 13.55 10.21 -11.59
N LEU A 85 13.78 9.44 -10.52
CA LEU A 85 14.78 9.75 -9.50
C LEU A 85 16.22 9.35 -9.89
N ARG A 86 16.41 8.73 -11.07
CA ARG A 86 17.70 8.19 -11.53
C ARG A 86 18.36 7.24 -10.51
N ILE A 87 17.54 6.50 -9.76
CA ILE A 87 18.04 5.48 -8.83
C ILE A 87 18.48 4.26 -9.65
N PRO A 88 19.67 3.68 -9.41
CA PRO A 88 20.06 2.45 -10.09
C PRO A 88 19.06 1.31 -9.84
N HIS A 89 18.52 0.72 -10.91
CA HIS A 89 17.59 -0.40 -10.86
C HIS A 89 17.75 -1.27 -12.12
N PRO A 90 17.35 -2.56 -12.09
CA PRO A 90 17.40 -3.41 -13.27
C PRO A 90 16.61 -2.82 -14.44
N LEU A 91 17.12 -2.98 -15.67
CA LEU A 91 16.40 -2.59 -16.87
C LEU A 91 15.01 -3.25 -16.85
N THR A 92 13.97 -2.44 -16.81
CA THR A 92 12.59 -2.90 -16.65
C THR A 92 11.72 -2.21 -17.70
N ARG A 93 10.95 -2.99 -18.46
CA ARG A 93 9.99 -2.49 -19.45
C ARG A 93 8.64 -3.18 -19.30
N PHE A 94 7.59 -2.46 -19.66
CA PHE A 94 6.21 -2.95 -19.66
C PHE A 94 5.74 -3.16 -21.09
N TYR A 95 5.16 -4.33 -21.37
CA TYR A 95 4.69 -4.70 -22.69
C TYR A 95 3.21 -5.09 -22.65
N PHE A 96 2.41 -4.49 -23.52
CA PHE A 96 0.97 -4.73 -23.64
C PHE A 96 0.59 -5.19 -25.05
N GLY A 97 -0.41 -6.07 -25.16
CA GLY A 97 -0.91 -6.56 -26.46
C GLY A 97 0.21 -7.07 -27.38
N ARG A 98 0.25 -6.56 -28.61
CA ARG A 98 1.26 -6.92 -29.64
C ARG A 98 2.69 -6.48 -29.31
N GLN A 99 2.89 -5.54 -28.37
CA GLN A 99 4.24 -5.13 -27.97
C GLN A 99 5.07 -6.29 -27.42
N LYS A 100 4.41 -7.35 -26.93
CA LYS A 100 5.06 -8.56 -26.40
C LYS A 100 5.96 -9.24 -27.44
N GLU A 101 5.69 -9.08 -28.73
CA GLU A 101 6.52 -9.61 -29.82
C GLU A 101 7.96 -9.08 -29.80
N ARG A 102 8.18 -7.90 -29.19
CA ARG A 102 9.50 -7.27 -29.08
C ARG A 102 10.32 -7.73 -27.87
N ILE A 103 9.73 -8.49 -26.94
CA ILE A 103 10.38 -8.83 -25.67
C ILE A 103 11.73 -9.51 -25.89
N LEU A 104 11.78 -10.53 -26.74
CA LEU A 104 13.01 -11.31 -26.95
C LEU A 104 14.11 -10.54 -27.69
N ALA A 105 13.74 -9.51 -28.46
CA ALA A 105 14.72 -8.62 -29.09
C ALA A 105 15.39 -7.68 -28.08
N GLU A 106 14.68 -7.32 -27.00
CA GLU A 106 15.16 -6.36 -25.99
C GLU A 106 15.65 -7.02 -24.70
N PHE A 107 15.19 -8.24 -24.41
CA PHE A 107 15.55 -9.06 -23.24
C PHE A 107 15.89 -10.49 -23.70
N PRO A 108 17.13 -10.74 -24.13
CA PRO A 108 17.59 -12.10 -24.40
C PRO A 108 17.65 -12.91 -23.09
N PHE A 109 17.57 -14.24 -23.20
CA PHE A 109 17.62 -15.12 -22.04
C PHE A 109 19.01 -15.08 -21.33
N PRO A 110 19.04 -15.25 -19.99
CA PRO A 110 17.89 -15.37 -19.09
C PRO A 110 17.33 -13.99 -18.69
N PHE A 111 15.99 -13.85 -18.66
CA PHE A 111 15.31 -12.68 -18.09
C PHE A 111 14.18 -13.11 -17.15
N VAL A 112 13.68 -12.18 -16.34
CA VAL A 112 12.59 -12.44 -15.38
C VAL A 112 11.33 -11.70 -15.83
N ALA A 113 10.27 -12.44 -16.18
CA ALA A 113 8.96 -11.86 -16.44
C ALA A 113 8.05 -11.91 -15.21
N LYS A 114 7.21 -10.88 -15.04
CA LYS A 114 6.23 -10.80 -13.94
C LYS A 114 4.94 -10.14 -14.39
N ILE A 115 3.82 -10.60 -13.84
CA ILE A 115 2.53 -9.89 -13.97
C ILE A 115 2.54 -8.63 -13.07
N PRO A 116 2.28 -7.43 -13.63
CA PRO A 116 2.07 -6.21 -12.84
C PRO A 116 0.86 -6.38 -11.91
N GLY A 117 1.02 -6.09 -10.61
CA GLY A 117 -0.04 -6.30 -9.62
C GLY A 117 -0.27 -7.76 -9.17
N GLY A 118 0.47 -8.73 -9.72
CA GLY A 118 0.43 -10.12 -9.24
C GLY A 118 0.93 -10.27 -7.80
N PRO A 119 0.51 -11.33 -7.07
CA PRO A 119 0.83 -11.52 -5.66
C PRO A 119 2.35 -11.48 -5.40
N PRO A 120 2.79 -10.98 -4.24
CA PRO A 120 4.23 -10.88 -3.91
C PRO A 120 4.90 -12.25 -3.69
N TRP A 121 4.14 -13.35 -3.62
CA TRP A 121 4.59 -14.68 -3.19
C TRP A 121 5.13 -15.59 -4.29
N GLY A 122 5.82 -15.07 -5.31
CA GLY A 122 6.39 -15.94 -6.35
C GLY A 122 5.37 -16.45 -7.40
N ARG A 123 4.09 -16.13 -7.27
CA ARG A 123 3.05 -16.55 -8.23
C ARG A 123 2.94 -15.54 -9.39
N GLY A 124 3.19 -16.01 -10.61
CA GLY A 124 3.22 -15.17 -11.83
C GLY A 124 4.63 -14.81 -12.31
N PHE A 125 5.64 -15.58 -11.91
CA PHE A 125 6.95 -15.63 -12.55
C PHE A 125 6.90 -16.66 -13.69
N SER A 126 7.45 -16.30 -14.84
CA SER A 126 7.72 -17.19 -15.98
C SER A 126 9.09 -16.89 -16.54
#